data_AF-A0A915N350-F1
#
_entry.id   AF-A0A915N350-F1
#
_cell.length_a   1.000
_cell.length_b   1.000
_cell.length_c   1.000
_cell.angle_alpha   90.00
_cell.angle_beta   90.00
_cell.angle_gamma   90.00
#
_symmetry.space_group_name_H-M   'P 1'
#
loop_
_entity.id
_entity.type
_entity.pdbx_description
1 polymer ?
#
loop_
_entity_poly.entity_id
_entity_poly.type
_entity_poly.pdbx_seq_one_letter_code
_entity_poly.pdbx_strand_id
1 'polypeptide(L)'
;MLKNCNIFKLFVGYCWARACYSKTYNTCGTTGTCYVRGIGKSGKMTGVEKGCGRCDNDKNCHECSTDHCNTVGLVTTQHLSCYTTQEQYHYDFCLADYGCIIKKIGPKEWEFGCGICTGSEPCYQCNTKNCNKREAYLFCYEREENGKERIASTGCTMGICYISVDITKGVYL
;
A
#
# COMPACT_ATOMS: atom_id res chain seq x y z
N MET A 1 -11.15 -35.57 12.67
CA MET A 1 -10.83 -36.71 11.79
C MET A 1 -10.54 -36.20 10.39
N LEU A 2 -9.26 -36.13 10.02
CA LEU A 2 -8.79 -35.84 8.67
C LEU A 2 -9.17 -37.01 7.76
N LYS A 3 -9.99 -36.78 6.73
CA LYS A 3 -10.13 -37.74 5.63
C LYS A 3 -9.05 -37.42 4.60
N ASN A 4 -8.11 -38.36 4.48
CA ASN A 4 -7.09 -38.42 3.44
C ASN A 4 -7.71 -38.27 2.05
N CYS A 5 -7.51 -37.13 1.38
CA CYS A 5 -7.58 -37.07 -0.09
C CYS A 5 -6.19 -37.44 -0.62
N ASN A 6 -5.94 -38.75 -0.73
CA ASN A 6 -4.78 -39.25 -1.45
C ASN A 6 -4.91 -38.88 -2.93
N ILE A 7 -3.89 -38.21 -3.48
CA ILE A 7 -3.74 -37.82 -4.89
C ILE A 7 -3.63 -39.02 -5.85
N PHE A 8 -3.69 -40.25 -5.36
CA PHE A 8 -3.70 -41.46 -6.17
C PHE A 8 -4.91 -42.33 -5.83
N LYS A 9 -5.98 -42.19 -6.61
CA LYS A 9 -6.64 -43.32 -7.31
C LYS A 9 -7.89 -42.84 -8.06
N LEU A 10 -7.88 -43.17 -9.34
CA LEU A 10 -9.04 -43.23 -10.21
C LEU A 10 -10.16 -44.07 -9.57
N PHE A 11 -11.40 -43.69 -9.93
CA PHE A 11 -12.67 -44.40 -9.80
C PHE A 11 -13.54 -44.11 -8.55
N VAL A 12 -14.67 -43.44 -8.87
CA VAL A 12 -15.98 -43.38 -8.21
C VAL A 12 -16.12 -42.45 -6.99
N GLY A 13 -16.75 -41.30 -7.23
CA GLY A 13 -17.23 -40.34 -6.23
C GLY A 13 -16.52 -38.99 -6.34
N TYR A 14 -17.13 -38.05 -7.05
CA TYR A 14 -16.58 -36.71 -7.30
C TYR A 14 -16.16 -36.02 -5.98
N CYS A 15 -14.88 -36.09 -5.63
CA CYS A 15 -14.27 -35.19 -4.66
C CYS A 15 -14.09 -33.85 -5.38
N TRP A 16 -15.03 -32.92 -5.20
CA TRP A 16 -14.90 -31.54 -5.67
C TRP A 16 -13.88 -30.79 -4.79
N ALA A 17 -12.62 -31.23 -4.81
CA ALA A 17 -11.53 -30.49 -4.23
C ALA A 17 -11.17 -29.36 -5.20
N ARG A 18 -11.27 -28.12 -4.73
CA ARG A 18 -10.77 -26.95 -5.46
C ARG A 18 -9.26 -26.98 -5.46
N ALA A 19 -8.68 -26.61 -6.60
CA ALA A 19 -7.24 -26.50 -6.74
C ALA A 19 -6.80 -25.06 -6.46
N CYS A 20 -5.90 -24.86 -5.49
CA CYS A 20 -5.27 -23.56 -5.24
C CYS A 20 -3.79 -23.63 -5.62
N TYR A 21 -3.19 -22.51 -6.01
CA TYR A 21 -1.73 -22.44 -6.11
C TYR A 21 -1.10 -22.58 -4.72
N SER A 22 0.01 -23.31 -4.64
CA SER A 22 0.78 -23.50 -3.41
C SER A 22 2.28 -23.48 -3.69
N LYS A 23 3.05 -22.93 -2.75
CA LYS A 23 4.52 -22.87 -2.83
C LYS A 23 5.18 -24.25 -2.77
N THR A 24 4.57 -25.21 -2.07
CA THR A 24 5.21 -26.51 -1.74
C THR A 24 4.93 -27.59 -2.78
N TYR A 25 3.74 -27.58 -3.38
CA TYR A 25 3.24 -28.69 -4.21
C TYR A 25 2.80 -28.27 -5.61
N ASN A 26 3.09 -27.02 -6.02
CA ASN A 26 2.53 -26.31 -7.18
C ASN A 26 1.00 -26.07 -7.09
N THR A 27 0.24 -27.06 -6.62
CA THR A 27 -1.19 -26.97 -6.31
C THR A 27 -1.51 -27.67 -4.99
N CYS A 28 -2.53 -27.21 -4.27
CA CYS A 28 -3.12 -27.92 -3.14
C CYS A 28 -4.62 -28.05 -3.35
N GLY A 29 -5.21 -29.14 -2.84
CA GLY A 29 -6.64 -29.38 -2.87
C GLY A 29 -7.31 -28.89 -1.58
N THR A 30 -8.44 -28.19 -1.69
CA THR A 30 -9.26 -27.79 -0.53
C THR A 30 -10.74 -27.87 -0.85
N THR A 31 -11.56 -28.17 0.15
CA THR A 31 -13.03 -28.04 0.03
C THR A 31 -13.51 -26.61 0.34
N GLY A 32 -12.60 -25.73 0.79
CA GLY A 32 -12.88 -24.36 1.21
C GLY A 32 -12.35 -23.31 0.23
N THR A 33 -11.56 -22.38 0.78
CA THR A 33 -11.03 -21.19 0.10
C THR A 33 -9.55 -21.34 -0.24
N CYS A 34 -9.10 -20.62 -1.26
CA CYS A 34 -7.69 -20.36 -1.52
C CYS A 34 -7.30 -19.02 -0.91
N TYR A 35 -6.04 -18.86 -0.49
CA TYR A 35 -5.52 -17.58 -0.04
C TYR A 35 -4.29 -17.15 -0.85
N VAL A 36 -4.13 -15.84 -0.97
CA VAL A 36 -2.88 -15.17 -1.36
C VAL A 36 -2.56 -14.08 -0.33
N ARG A 37 -1.31 -14.00 0.09
CA ARG A 37 -0.85 -13.06 1.12
C ARG A 37 0.35 -12.27 0.64
N GLY A 38 0.33 -10.95 0.84
CA GLY A 38 1.51 -10.10 0.73
C GLY A 38 2.47 -10.36 1.90
N ILE A 39 3.73 -10.65 1.60
CA ILE A 39 4.80 -10.72 2.60
C ILE A 39 5.74 -9.53 2.41
N GLY A 40 6.25 -8.98 3.50
CA GLY A 40 6.99 -7.72 3.44
C GLY A 40 7.76 -7.39 4.70
N LYS A 41 8.55 -6.32 4.62
CA LYS A 41 9.31 -5.75 5.73
C LYS A 41 9.24 -4.24 5.66
N SER A 42 9.16 -3.58 6.81
CA SER A 42 9.11 -2.12 6.92
C SER A 42 8.00 -1.50 6.05
N GLY A 43 6.82 -2.13 6.02
CA GLY A 43 5.66 -1.64 5.26
C GLY A 43 5.67 -1.88 3.76
N LYS A 44 6.79 -2.33 3.20
CA LYS A 44 6.91 -2.69 1.78
C LYS A 44 6.68 -4.17 1.57
N MET A 45 5.85 -4.52 0.60
CA MET A 45 5.68 -5.90 0.12
C MET A 45 6.90 -6.31 -0.70
N THR A 46 7.52 -7.44 -0.34
CA THR A 46 8.71 -8.02 -0.98
C THR A 46 8.43 -9.34 -1.67
N GLY A 47 7.24 -9.91 -1.47
CA GLY A 47 6.82 -11.13 -2.11
C GLY A 47 5.37 -11.48 -1.83
N VAL A 48 4.98 -12.66 -2.29
CA VAL A 48 3.62 -13.19 -2.10
C VAL A 48 3.68 -14.65 -1.68
N GLU A 49 2.81 -15.04 -0.77
CA GLU A 49 2.57 -16.41 -0.37
C GLU A 49 1.20 -16.87 -0.86
N LYS A 50 1.10 -18.14 -1.25
CA LYS A 50 -0.13 -18.73 -1.79
C LYS A 50 -0.38 -20.07 -1.12
N GLY A 51 -1.63 -20.37 -0.82
CA GLY A 51 -2.00 -21.68 -0.31
C GLY A 51 -3.50 -21.93 -0.25
N CYS A 52 -3.84 -23.03 0.42
CA CYS A 52 -5.20 -23.45 0.71
C CYS A 52 -5.58 -23.02 2.13
N GLY A 53 -6.81 -22.57 2.32
CA GLY A 53 -7.33 -22.18 3.64
C GLY A 53 -7.80 -20.73 3.69
N ARG A 54 -7.81 -20.19 4.90
CA ARG A 54 -8.32 -18.87 5.24
C ARG A 54 -7.19 -17.97 5.74
N CYS A 55 -7.47 -16.67 5.75
CA CYS A 55 -6.53 -15.62 6.09
C CYS A 55 -6.41 -15.32 7.60
N ASP A 56 -7.23 -15.92 8.45
CA ASP A 56 -7.17 -15.82 9.92
C ASP A 56 -6.93 -14.38 10.45
N ASN A 57 -7.62 -13.39 9.86
CA ASN A 57 -7.53 -11.95 10.16
C ASN A 57 -6.24 -11.22 9.72
N ASP A 58 -5.40 -11.84 8.90
CA ASP A 58 -4.26 -11.18 8.28
C ASP A 58 -4.74 -10.18 7.21
N LYS A 59 -4.53 -8.88 7.47
CA LYS A 59 -4.94 -7.79 6.58
C LYS A 59 -4.22 -7.78 5.22
N ASN A 60 -3.06 -8.44 5.12
CA ASN A 60 -2.32 -8.57 3.87
C ASN A 60 -2.74 -9.80 3.06
N CYS A 61 -3.75 -10.53 3.54
CA CYS A 61 -4.20 -11.79 2.97
C CYS A 61 -5.60 -11.63 2.36
N HIS A 62 -5.77 -12.26 1.20
CA HIS A 62 -7.01 -12.26 0.44
C HIS A 62 -7.45 -13.67 0.10
N GLU A 63 -8.73 -13.93 0.32
CA GLU A 63 -9.37 -15.21 0.04
C GLU A 63 -10.10 -15.18 -1.29
N CYS A 64 -10.18 -16.33 -1.95
CA CYS A 64 -10.99 -16.53 -3.14
C CYS A 64 -11.49 -17.97 -3.23
N SER A 65 -12.52 -18.19 -4.06
CA SER A 65 -13.34 -19.42 -4.04
C SER A 65 -13.44 -20.15 -5.37
N THR A 66 -12.60 -19.82 -6.36
CA THR A 66 -12.57 -20.51 -7.66
C THR A 66 -11.22 -21.20 -7.85
N ASP A 67 -11.15 -22.17 -8.75
CA ASP A 67 -9.90 -22.88 -9.01
C ASP A 67 -8.80 -21.91 -9.46
N HIS A 68 -7.62 -22.05 -8.87
CA HIS A 68 -6.41 -21.28 -9.15
C HIS A 68 -6.57 -19.76 -9.00
N CYS A 69 -7.55 -19.31 -8.22
CA CYS A 69 -7.88 -17.89 -8.08
C CYS A 69 -6.84 -17.05 -7.33
N ASN A 70 -6.01 -17.68 -6.48
CA ASN A 70 -5.04 -17.03 -5.60
C ASN A 70 -3.77 -16.61 -6.37
N THR A 71 -3.97 -15.79 -7.40
CA THR A 71 -2.92 -15.26 -8.27
C THR A 71 -2.22 -14.07 -7.63
N VAL A 72 -1.05 -13.72 -8.17
CA VAL A 72 -0.33 -12.49 -7.75
C VAL A 72 -1.17 -11.24 -8.06
N GLY A 73 -1.94 -11.26 -9.14
CA GLY A 73 -2.83 -10.15 -9.51
C GLY A 73 -3.89 -9.84 -8.46
N LEU A 74 -4.44 -10.86 -7.79
CA LEU A 74 -5.44 -10.67 -6.74
C LEU A 74 -4.88 -9.87 -5.56
N VAL A 75 -3.64 -10.14 -5.14
CA VAL A 75 -3.03 -9.41 -4.03
C VAL A 75 -2.52 -8.02 -4.46
N THR A 76 -1.90 -7.90 -5.63
CA THR A 76 -1.36 -6.61 -6.09
C THR A 76 -2.46 -5.60 -6.48
N THR A 77 -3.63 -6.06 -6.90
CA THR A 77 -4.76 -5.15 -7.17
C THR A 77 -5.43 -4.63 -5.91
N GLN A 78 -5.37 -5.37 -4.81
CA GLN A 78 -5.95 -4.97 -3.53
C GLN A 78 -5.00 -4.18 -2.63
N HIS A 79 -3.68 -4.36 -2.78
CA HIS A 79 -2.70 -3.58 -2.06
C HIS A 79 -2.51 -2.18 -2.64
N LEU A 80 -2.14 -1.23 -1.78
CA LEU A 80 -1.83 0.14 -2.16
C LEU A 80 -0.50 0.18 -2.92
N SER A 81 -0.47 0.80 -4.10
CA SER A 81 0.77 1.03 -4.85
C SER A 81 1.26 2.47 -4.67
N CYS A 82 2.55 2.67 -4.45
CA CYS A 82 3.17 3.97 -4.17
C CYS A 82 4.46 4.14 -4.95
N TYR A 83 4.74 5.35 -5.41
CA TYR A 83 6.01 5.67 -6.05
C TYR A 83 7.17 5.58 -5.06
N THR A 84 8.33 5.17 -5.58
CA THR A 84 9.55 4.93 -4.77
C THR A 84 10.70 5.83 -5.18
N THR A 85 10.59 6.49 -6.32
CA THR A 85 11.58 7.45 -6.82
C THR A 85 10.88 8.72 -7.28
N GLN A 86 11.65 9.82 -7.32
CA GLN A 86 11.16 11.12 -7.76
C GLN A 86 10.73 11.13 -9.24
N GLU A 87 11.21 10.17 -10.04
CA GLU A 87 10.95 10.10 -11.49
C GLU A 87 9.58 9.49 -11.86
N GLN A 88 8.79 9.01 -10.89
CA GLN A 88 7.43 8.47 -11.10
C GLN A 88 7.31 7.19 -11.96
N TYR A 89 8.40 6.49 -12.28
CA TYR A 89 8.32 5.27 -13.10
C TYR A 89 8.39 3.96 -12.30
N HIS A 90 8.78 4.04 -11.03
CA HIS A 90 8.90 2.88 -10.15
C HIS A 90 7.91 2.97 -9.00
N TYR A 91 7.21 1.86 -8.76
CA TYR A 91 6.26 1.73 -7.66
C TYR A 91 6.52 0.46 -6.85
N ASP A 92 6.22 0.54 -5.56
CA ASP A 92 6.14 -0.60 -4.65
C ASP A 92 4.71 -0.77 -4.15
N PHE A 93 4.38 -1.97 -3.68
CA PHE A 93 3.13 -2.23 -2.99
C PHE A 93 3.34 -2.17 -1.48
N CYS A 94 2.44 -1.49 -0.79
CA CYS A 94 2.49 -1.34 0.66
C CYS A 94 1.63 -2.39 1.35
N LEU A 95 2.11 -2.85 2.50
CA LEU A 95 1.31 -3.66 3.43
C LEU A 95 0.12 -2.85 3.94
N ALA A 96 -0.97 -3.53 4.30
CA ALA A 96 -2.29 -2.93 4.54
C ALA A 96 -2.33 -1.86 5.65
N ASP A 97 -1.39 -1.88 6.59
CA ASP A 97 -1.28 -0.90 7.67
C ASP A 97 -0.47 0.35 7.29
N TYR A 98 0.01 0.44 6.05
CA TYR A 98 0.89 1.52 5.56
C TYR A 98 0.24 2.34 4.45
N GLY A 99 0.63 3.61 4.37
CA GLY A 99 0.23 4.52 3.31
C GLY A 99 1.37 4.83 2.34
N CYS A 100 1.06 5.54 1.27
CA CYS A 100 2.08 6.19 0.45
C CYS A 100 2.60 7.41 1.20
N ILE A 101 3.91 7.57 1.29
CA ILE A 101 4.55 8.70 1.93
C ILE A 101 5.41 9.53 0.98
N ILE A 102 5.56 10.80 1.33
CA ILE A 102 6.58 11.73 0.85
C ILE A 102 7.21 12.37 2.08
N LYS A 103 8.50 12.14 2.29
CA LYS A 103 9.24 12.62 3.47
C LYS A 103 10.37 13.55 3.04
N LYS A 104 10.49 14.71 3.69
CA LYS A 104 11.66 15.59 3.52
C LYS A 104 12.83 15.02 4.31
N ILE A 105 13.91 14.66 3.64
CA ILE A 105 15.13 14.13 4.28
C ILE A 105 16.32 15.09 4.18
N GLY A 106 16.20 16.15 3.37
CA GLY A 106 17.21 17.20 3.25
C GLY A 106 16.67 18.48 2.60
N PRO A 107 17.52 19.50 2.39
CA PRO A 107 17.10 20.78 1.81
C PRO A 107 16.43 20.65 0.43
N LYS A 108 16.89 19.68 -0.37
CA LYS A 108 16.37 19.38 -1.72
C LYS A 108 16.10 17.88 -1.93
N GLU A 109 16.07 17.12 -0.85
CA GLU A 109 15.99 15.67 -0.89
C GLU A 109 14.69 15.18 -0.27
N TRP A 110 14.02 14.29 -1.01
CA TRP A 110 12.72 13.74 -0.70
C TRP A 110 12.74 12.24 -0.86
N GLU A 111 12.15 11.54 0.10
CA GLU A 111 11.96 10.10 0.07
C GLU A 111 10.50 9.78 -0.24
N PHE A 112 10.30 8.79 -1.10
CA PHE A 112 8.99 8.33 -1.55
C PHE A 112 8.87 6.83 -1.28
N GLY A 113 7.70 6.36 -0.83
CA GLY A 113 7.48 4.93 -0.72
C GLY A 113 6.31 4.57 0.19
N CYS A 114 6.41 3.37 0.76
CA CYS A 114 5.48 2.85 1.75
C CYS A 114 5.92 3.26 3.15
N GLY A 115 5.02 3.84 3.94
CA GLY A 115 5.40 4.30 5.27
C GLY A 115 4.23 4.78 6.12
N ILE A 116 4.59 5.19 7.33
CA ILE A 116 3.70 5.88 8.26
C ILE A 116 4.43 7.16 8.68
N CYS A 117 3.79 8.31 8.54
CA CYS A 117 4.35 9.56 9.03
C CYS A 117 4.30 9.56 10.57
N THR A 118 5.47 9.47 11.21
CA THR A 118 5.61 9.52 12.67
C THR A 118 6.57 10.66 13.04
N GLY A 119 6.08 11.72 13.68
CA GLY A 119 6.93 12.78 14.25
C GLY A 119 6.70 14.19 13.72
N SER A 120 7.71 15.04 13.91
CA SER A 120 7.72 16.48 13.62
C SER A 120 8.32 16.88 12.27
N GLU A 121 8.91 15.92 11.53
CA GLU A 121 9.51 16.18 10.23
C GLU A 121 8.43 16.34 9.14
N PRO A 122 8.65 17.15 8.09
CA PRO A 122 7.69 17.32 7.01
C PRO A 122 7.45 15.98 6.29
N CYS A 123 6.26 15.43 6.51
CA CYS A 123 5.85 14.14 5.98
C CYS A 123 4.40 14.21 5.53
N TYR A 124 4.14 13.83 4.28
CA TYR A 124 2.81 13.72 3.71
C TYR A 124 2.48 12.24 3.53
N GLN A 125 1.30 11.82 3.98
CA GLN A 125 0.79 10.45 3.82
C GLN A 125 -0.56 10.47 3.11
N CYS A 126 -0.75 9.54 2.18
CA CYS A 126 -2.00 9.36 1.44
C CYS A 126 -2.29 7.89 1.18
N ASN A 127 -3.58 7.55 1.03
CA ASN A 127 -4.06 6.16 1.00
C ASN A 127 -4.77 5.80 -0.32
N THR A 128 -4.46 6.51 -1.41
CA THR A 128 -4.97 6.22 -2.75
C THR A 128 -3.82 5.78 -3.66
N LYS A 129 -4.09 4.91 -4.64
CA LYS A 129 -3.03 4.37 -5.49
C LYS A 129 -2.26 5.49 -6.17
N ASN A 130 -0.93 5.42 -6.10
CA ASN A 130 -0.02 6.30 -6.79
C ASN A 130 -0.25 7.78 -6.43
N CYS A 131 -0.65 8.07 -5.18
CA CYS A 131 -0.97 9.43 -4.73
C CYS A 131 0.26 10.25 -4.35
N ASN A 132 1.40 9.60 -4.09
CA ASN A 132 2.66 10.26 -3.75
C ASN A 132 3.46 10.66 -5.01
N LYS A 133 2.78 11.18 -6.03
CA LYS A 133 3.41 11.65 -7.27
C LYS A 133 4.29 12.87 -7.04
N ARG A 134 5.22 13.06 -7.97
CA ARG A 134 6.02 14.27 -8.08
C ARG A 134 5.17 15.56 -8.08
N GLU A 135 4.02 15.58 -8.77
CA GLU A 135 3.18 16.77 -8.76
C GLU A 135 2.39 16.97 -7.45
N ALA A 136 2.34 15.95 -6.57
CA ALA A 136 1.55 15.97 -5.35
C ALA A 136 2.28 16.56 -4.13
N TYR A 137 3.60 16.79 -4.19
CA TYR A 137 4.41 17.28 -3.06
C TYR A 137 4.47 18.82 -2.93
N LEU A 138 3.49 19.53 -3.48
CA LEU A 138 3.33 20.95 -3.21
C LEU A 138 2.93 21.13 -1.74
N PHE A 139 3.92 21.24 -0.85
CA PHE A 139 3.70 21.60 0.53
C PHE A 139 3.22 23.05 0.59
N CYS A 140 2.07 23.25 1.22
CA CYS A 140 1.63 24.58 1.60
C CYS A 140 2.34 24.97 2.88
N TYR A 141 3.12 26.04 2.81
CA TYR A 141 3.79 26.61 3.96
C TYR A 141 3.16 27.95 4.29
N GLU A 142 2.62 28.09 5.51
CA GLU A 142 2.23 29.38 6.06
C GLU A 142 3.50 30.02 6.61
N ARG A 143 3.82 31.23 6.16
CA ARG A 143 4.92 32.01 6.72
C ARG A 143 4.37 33.00 7.76
N GLU A 144 4.77 32.83 9.00
CA GLU A 144 4.49 33.76 10.09
C GLU A 144 5.23 35.10 9.89
N GLU A 145 4.76 36.18 10.50
CA GLU A 145 5.38 37.53 10.45
C GLU A 145 6.86 37.53 10.89
N ASN A 146 7.28 36.55 11.70
CA ASN A 146 8.65 36.36 12.16
C ASN A 146 9.55 35.59 11.16
N GLY A 147 9.04 35.24 9.98
CA GLY A 147 9.74 34.47 8.95
C GLY A 147 9.75 32.96 9.17
N LYS A 148 9.13 32.44 10.24
CA LYS A 148 8.99 31.00 10.46
C LYS A 148 7.94 30.43 9.53
N GLU A 149 8.26 29.28 8.95
CA GLU A 149 7.37 28.55 8.05
C GLU A 149 6.75 27.37 8.82
N ARG A 150 5.42 27.20 8.69
CA ARG A 150 4.68 26.06 9.23
C ARG A 150 3.83 25.42 8.14
N ILE A 151 3.54 24.13 8.24
CA ILE A 151 2.65 23.46 7.27
C ILE A 151 1.23 24.01 7.45
N ALA A 152 0.58 24.41 6.35
CA ALA A 152 -0.74 25.01 6.39
C ALA A 152 -1.79 24.06 7.01
N SER A 153 -2.59 24.59 7.93
CA SER A 153 -3.53 23.80 8.73
C SER A 153 -4.84 23.46 7.98
N THR A 154 -5.13 24.20 6.92
CA THR A 154 -6.32 24.00 6.07
C THR A 154 -5.90 23.35 4.75
N GLY A 155 -6.52 22.19 4.46
CA GLY A 155 -6.17 21.32 3.34
C GLY A 155 -6.04 22.04 2.00
N CYS A 156 -4.89 21.87 1.36
CA CYS A 156 -4.62 22.44 0.06
C CYS A 156 -5.18 21.57 -1.05
N THR A 157 -5.96 22.18 -1.93
CA THR A 157 -6.28 21.64 -3.25
C THR A 157 -5.03 21.64 -4.13
N MET A 158 -4.79 20.54 -4.85
CA MET A 158 -3.65 20.38 -5.77
C MET A 158 -3.44 21.59 -6.67
N GLY A 159 -2.19 22.05 -6.74
CA GLY A 159 -1.77 23.18 -7.56
C GLY A 159 -1.23 24.32 -6.69
N ILE A 160 0.01 24.74 -7.01
CA ILE A 160 0.77 25.91 -6.51
C ILE A 160 0.19 26.58 -5.25
N CYS A 161 0.87 26.46 -4.09
CA CYS A 161 0.55 27.29 -2.93
C CYS A 161 1.75 28.14 -2.52
N TYR A 162 1.73 29.40 -2.96
CA TYR A 162 2.35 30.51 -2.25
C TYR A 162 1.37 30.97 -1.17
N ILE A 163 1.80 31.02 0.08
CA ILE A 163 1.02 31.69 1.11
C ILE A 163 1.42 33.15 1.09
N SER A 164 0.44 34.01 0.86
CA SER A 164 0.60 35.46 0.88
C SER A 164 1.19 35.87 2.23
N VAL A 165 2.33 36.55 2.21
CA VAL A 165 2.61 37.57 3.22
C VAL A 165 1.41 38.51 3.19
N ASP A 166 0.74 38.69 4.32
CA ASP A 166 -0.39 39.59 4.44
C ASP A 166 0.07 41.01 4.07
N ILE A 167 -0.16 41.44 2.82
CA ILE A 167 0.15 42.81 2.36
C ILE A 167 -0.90 43.80 2.91
N THR A 168 -1.75 43.36 3.85
CA THR A 168 -2.88 44.11 4.37
C THR A 168 -3.05 43.96 5.89
N LYS A 169 -1.98 44.21 6.66
CA LYS A 169 -2.14 45.07 7.84
C LYS A 169 -1.66 46.46 7.44
N GLY A 170 -2.64 47.28 7.08
CA GLY A 170 -2.46 48.59 6.49
C GLY A 170 -1.44 49.44 7.23
N VAL A 171 -0.59 50.09 6.45
CA VAL A 171 -0.12 51.43 6.74
C VAL A 171 -1.35 52.26 7.13
N TYR A 172 -1.50 52.55 8.41
CA TYR A 172 -2.09 53.81 8.83
C TYR A 172 -0.98 54.61 9.48
N LEU A 173 -0.83 55.83 8.94
CA LEU A 173 -0.03 56.94 9.43
C LEU A 173 -0.26 57.20 10.91
#